data_AF-A0A952SKF9-F1
#
_entry.id   AF-A0A952SKF9-F1
#
_cell.length_a   1.000
_cell.length_b   1.000
_cell.length_c   1.000
_cell.angle_alpha   90.00
_cell.angle_beta   90.00
_cell.angle_gamma   90.00
#
_symmetry.space_group_name_H-M   'P 1'
#
loop_
_entity.id
_entity.type
_entity.pdbx_description
1 polymer ?
#
loop_
_entity_poly.entity_id
_entity_poly.type
_entity_poly.pdbx_seq_one_letter_code
_entity_poly.pdbx_strand_id
1 'polypeptide(L)' 'MDYLLTETGKLELENLVKGRSLYAFDFDGTLAKIVREHHAARLSRPIRFWLEKLAQRAPAAIISGRSVE' A
#
# COMPACT_ATOMS: atom_id res chain seq x y z
N MET A 1 -16.41 1.81 -16.47
CA MET A 1 -15.38 1.69 -15.41
C MET A 1 -14.07 1.50 -16.13
N ASP A 2 -13.15 2.46 -16.04
CA ASP A 2 -11.79 2.26 -16.51
C ASP A 2 -11.08 1.36 -15.50
N TYR A 3 -10.80 0.13 -15.94
CA TYR A 3 -10.14 -0.85 -15.09
C TYR A 3 -8.64 -0.59 -15.10
N LEU A 4 -8.07 -0.44 -13.91
CA LEU A 4 -6.65 -0.15 -13.68
C LEU A 4 -5.70 -1.12 -14.40
N LEU A 5 -6.12 -2.37 -14.61
CA LEU A 5 -5.31 -3.43 -15.21
C LEU A 5 -5.49 -3.58 -16.73
N THR A 6 -6.27 -2.71 -17.38
CA THR A 6 -6.32 -2.60 -18.85
C THR A 6 -5.03 -1.96 -19.38
N GLU A 7 -4.77 -2.07 -20.68
CA GLU A 7 -3.59 -1.42 -21.29
C GLU A 7 -3.60 0.10 -21.08
N THR A 8 -4.74 0.76 -21.26
CA THR A 8 -4.89 2.19 -20.97
C THR A 8 -4.63 2.49 -19.48
N GLY A 9 -5.21 1.71 -18.57
CA GLY A 9 -5.01 1.91 -17.13
C GLY A 9 -3.55 1.69 -16.68
N LYS A 10 -2.83 0.76 -17.31
CA LYS A 10 -1.38 0.56 -17.07
C LYS A 10 -0.56 1.76 -17.55
N LEU A 11 -0.89 2.33 -18.71
CA LEU A 11 -0.22 3.55 -19.21
C LEU A 11 -0.43 4.73 -18.26
N GLU A 12 -1.63 4.88 -17.72
CA GLU A 12 -1.93 5.89 -16.70
C GLU A 12 -1.14 5.65 -15.41
N LEU A 13 -1.06 4.40 -14.94
CA LEU A 13 -0.22 4.02 -13.81
C LEU A 13 1.25 4.36 -14.03
N GLU A 14 1.80 4.08 -15.21
CA GLU A 14 3.18 4.43 -15.53
C GLU A 14 3.44 5.93 -15.42
N ASN A 15 2.50 6.76 -15.86
CA ASN A 15 2.60 8.21 -15.74
C ASN A 15 2.57 8.66 -14.27
N LEU A 16 1.73 8.03 -13.44
CA LEU A 16 1.70 8.30 -12.00
C LEU A 16 3.02 7.90 -11.32
N VAL A 17 3.62 6.77 -11.70
CA VAL A 17 4.90 6.30 -11.14
C VAL A 17 6.07 7.23 -11.52
N LYS A 18 6.04 7.83 -12.71
CA LYS A 18 7.07 8.81 -13.16
C LYS A 18 6.96 10.15 -12.42
N GLY A 19 5.79 10.48 -11.89
CA GLY A 19 5.54 11.70 -11.12
C GLY A 19 5.91 11.61 -9.64
N ARG A 20 5.66 12.69 -8.90
CA ARG A 20 5.78 12.71 -7.42
C ARG A 20 4.50 12.17 -6.79
N SER A 21 4.30 10.86 -6.88
CA SER A 21 3.13 10.21 -6.29
C SER A 21 3.34 9.84 -4.82
N LEU A 22 2.28 9.98 -4.03
CA LEU A 22 2.19 9.41 -2.69
C LEU A 22 1.61 8.00 -2.77
N TYR A 23 2.32 7.02 -2.21
CA TYR A 23 1.83 5.66 -2.10
C TYR A 23 1.17 5.47 -0.72
N ALA A 24 -0.15 5.60 -0.68
CA ALA A 24 -0.93 5.40 0.54
C ALA A 24 -1.57 4.01 0.55
N PHE A 25 -1.42 3.29 1.66
CA PHE A 25 -1.97 1.95 1.85
C PHE A 25 -2.87 1.92 3.08
N ASP A 26 -4.02 1.25 2.96
CA ASP A 26 -4.73 0.78 4.14
C ASP A 26 -3.92 -0.31 4.87
N PHE A 27 -4.19 -0.56 6.16
CA PHE A 27 -3.49 -1.60 6.93
C PHE A 27 -4.23 -2.94 6.91
N ASP A 28 -5.45 -3.00 7.44
CA ASP A 28 -6.16 -4.25 7.72
C ASP A 28 -6.85 -4.82 6.47
N GLY A 29 -6.38 -5.97 6.01
CA GLY A 29 -6.85 -6.58 4.76
C GLY A 29 -6.10 -6.13 3.52
N THR A 30 -5.24 -5.11 3.65
CA THR A 30 -4.34 -4.66 2.58
C THR A 30 -2.89 -5.07 2.86
N LEU A 31 -2.28 -4.54 3.92
CA LEU A 31 -0.89 -4.85 4.29
C LEU A 31 -0.79 -6.02 5.30
N ALA A 32 -1.80 -6.17 6.15
CA ALA A 32 -1.96 -7.28 7.08
C ALA A 32 -3.16 -8.14 6.68
N LYS A 33 -3.10 -9.46 6.95
CA LYS A 33 -4.23 -10.35 6.70
C LYS A 33 -5.42 -9.98 7.59
N ILE A 34 -6.64 -10.10 7.06
CA ILE A 34 -7.86 -9.99 7.88
C ILE A 34 -7.87 -11.11 8.92
N VAL A 35 -7.96 -10.72 10.18
CA VAL A 35 -7.98 -11.61 11.34
C VAL A 35 -9.14 -11.23 12.25
N ARG A 36 -9.61 -12.20 13.04
CA ARG A 36 -10.72 -11.97 13.97
C ARG A 36 -10.35 -11.02 15.11
N GLU A 37 -9.14 -11.16 15.64
CA GLU A 37 -8.62 -10.34 16.72
C GLU A 37 -7.74 -9.23 16.14
N HIS A 38 -8.19 -7.97 16.19
CA HIS A 38 -7.48 -6.86 15.55
C HIS A 38 -6.02 -6.74 16.00
N HIS A 39 -5.73 -7.03 17.27
CA HIS A 39 -4.39 -6.97 17.82
C HIS A 39 -3.48 -8.10 17.30
N ALA A 40 -3.99 -9.11 16.59
CA ALA A 40 -3.19 -10.15 15.94
C ALA A 40 -2.78 -9.78 14.50
N ALA A 41 -3.34 -8.72 13.92
CA ALA A 41 -2.96 -8.26 12.58
C ALA A 41 -1.51 -7.77 12.60
N ARG A 42 -0.65 -8.38 11.78
CA ARG A 42 0.78 -8.08 11.68
C ARG A 42 1.21 -8.06 10.23
N LEU A 43 2.17 -7.19 9.92
CA LEU A 43 2.88 -7.26 8.64
C LEU A 43 3.65 -8.57 8.56
N SER A 44 3.52 -9.25 7.43
CA SER A 44 4.43 -10.35 7.12
C SER A 44 5.83 -9.79 6.82
N ARG A 45 6.87 -10.62 7.01
CA ARG A 45 8.26 -10.24 6.74
C ARG A 45 8.48 -9.74 5.30
N PRO A 46 7.91 -10.38 4.24
CA PRO A 46 8.03 -9.87 2.88
C PRO A 46 7.40 -8.49 2.68
N ILE A 47 6.20 -8.25 3.23
CA ILE A 47 5.51 -6.95 3.08
C ILE A 47 6.29 -5.84 3.77
N ARG A 48 6.78 -6.10 5.00
CA ARG A 48 7.64 -5.15 5.71
C ARG A 48 8.88 -4.77 4.89
N PHE A 49 9.58 -5.76 4.33
CA PHE A 49 10.76 -5.52 3.51
C PHE A 49 10.45 -4.63 2.31
N TRP A 50 9.35 -4.89 1.59
CA TRP A 50 9.00 -4.11 0.41
C TRP A 50 8.49 -2.70 0.74
N LEU A 51 7.74 -2.53 1.83
CA LEU A 51 7.37 -1.21 2.32
C LEU A 51 8.60 -0.36 2.67
N GLU A 52 9.60 -0.95 3.34
CA GLU A 52 10.87 -0.26 3.62
C GLU A 52 11.60 0.13 2.33
N LYS A 53 11.62 -0.74 1.31
CA LYS A 53 12.22 -0.44 0.00
C LYS A 53 11.47 0.64 -0.78
N LEU A 54 10.13 0.68 -0.67
CA LEU A 54 9.30 1.70 -1.31
C LEU A 54 9.50 3.07 -0.64
N ALA A 55 9.47 3.12 0.69
CA ALA A 55 9.65 4.36 1.46
C ALA A 55 11.01 5.03 1.23
N GLN A 56 12.03 4.27 0.81
CA GLN A 56 13.34 4.80 0.40
C GLN A 56 13.32 5.52 -0.96
N ARG A 57 12.29 5.30 -1.79
CA ARG A 57 12.23 5.76 -3.19
C ARG A 57 11.10 6.76 -3.44
N ALA A 58 10.04 6.70 -2.66
CA ALA A 58 8.88 7.56 -2.81
C ALA A 58 8.22 7.85 -1.45
N PRO A 59 7.49 8.97 -1.32
CA PRO A 59 6.62 9.20 -0.18
C PRO A 59 5.62 8.05 -0.03
N ALA A 60 5.55 7.49 1.18
CA ALA A 60 4.62 6.41 1.50
C ALA A 60 3.88 6.73 2.80
N ALA A 61 2.61 6.34 2.86
CA ALA A 61 1.77 6.49 4.04
C ALA A 61 1.01 5.19 4.31
N ILE A 62 0.82 4.87 5.59
CA ILE A 62 -0.12 3.85 6.03
C ILE A 62 -1.28 4.60 6.67
N ILE A 63 -2.49 4.40 6.14
CA ILE A 63 -3.72 4.97 6.65
C ILE A 63 -4.45 3.85 7.40
N SER A 64 -4.76 4.07 8.67
CA SER A 64 -5.44 3.07 9.49
C SER A 64 -6.43 3.75 10.44
N GLY A 65 -7.53 3.06 10.74
CA GLY A 65 -8.45 3.46 11.80
C GLY A 65 -7.96 3.11 13.22
N ARG A 66 -6.76 2.53 13.35
CA ARG A 66 -6.16 2.18 14.64
C ARG A 66 -5.59 3.43 15.30
N SER A 67 -5.62 3.46 16.64
CA SER A 67 -4.80 4.42 17.40
C SER A 67 -3.31 4.15 17.15
N VAL A 68 -2.50 5.19 17.27
CA VAL A 68 -1.03 5.12 17.16
C VAL A 68 -0.37 4.70 18.49
N GLU A 69 -1.16 4.65 19.57
CA GLU A 69 -0.76 4.28 20.93
C GLU A 69 -0.52 2.77 21.13
#